data_AF-A0A4R4ZIL3-F1
#
_entry.id   AF-A0A4R4ZIL3-F1
#
_cell.length_a   1.000
_cell.length_b   1.000
_cell.length_c   1.000
_cell.angle_alpha   90.00
_cell.angle_beta   90.00
_cell.angle_gamma   90.00
#
_symmetry.space_group_name_H-M   'P 1'
#
loop_
_entity.id
_entity.type
_entity.pdbx_description
1 polymer ?
#
loop_
_entity_poly.entity_id
_entity_poly.type
_entity_poly.pdbx_seq_one_letter_code
_entity_poly.pdbx_strand_id
1 'polypeptide(L)'
;MNPRNARSHRLLVAGLATVAVAAGAYVLVGQDTSAERQAEVAARSRQVMPFDLDRTTHRFAKGATGGLQTVSSDDPADARQITLIREHLTEESARFTQGDYGDPASIHGGEMPGLRDLEAGHDRIDVRYTETADGAQISYVTSDTALVKALHAWFDAQVSDHGQHAEHG
;
A
#
# COMPACT_ATOMS: atom_id res chain seq x y z
N MET A 1 -68.73 7.58 30.54
CA MET A 1 -69.15 6.63 31.59
C MET A 1 -68.34 5.34 31.45
N ASN A 2 -67.89 4.81 32.59
CA ASN A 2 -67.05 3.62 32.79
C ASN A 2 -67.71 2.32 32.28
N PRO A 3 -66.89 1.29 31.99
CA PRO A 3 -67.06 0.05 32.75
C PRO A 3 -65.77 -0.40 33.43
N ARG A 4 -65.83 -0.47 34.77
CA ARG A 4 -64.81 -1.09 35.63
C ARG A 4 -65.12 -2.59 35.78
N ASN A 5 -64.20 -3.40 35.25
CA ASN A 5 -63.64 -4.67 35.74
C ASN A 5 -64.32 -5.47 36.87
N ALA A 6 -64.37 -6.80 36.67
CA ALA A 6 -63.90 -7.85 37.60
C ALA A 6 -63.70 -9.17 36.81
N ARG A 7 -62.47 -9.48 36.35
CA ARG A 7 -61.43 -10.34 36.96
C ARG A 7 -61.88 -11.74 37.41
N SER A 8 -61.28 -12.78 36.82
CA SER A 8 -60.58 -13.87 37.54
C SER A 8 -59.70 -14.69 36.59
N HIS A 9 -58.53 -15.07 37.10
CA HIS A 9 -57.35 -15.51 36.37
C HIS A 9 -57.33 -17.01 36.06
N ARG A 10 -56.72 -17.40 34.93
CA ARG A 10 -55.99 -18.66 34.84
C ARG A 10 -54.64 -18.41 34.15
N LEU A 11 -53.60 -18.67 34.93
CA LEU A 11 -52.20 -18.67 34.53
C LEU A 11 -51.97 -19.84 33.56
N LEU A 12 -51.25 -19.60 32.47
CA LEU A 12 -50.42 -20.61 31.83
C LEU A 12 -49.12 -19.95 31.39
N VAL A 13 -48.05 -20.37 32.05
CA VAL A 13 -46.66 -20.05 31.74
C VAL A 13 -46.21 -20.96 30.60
N ALA A 14 -45.74 -20.36 29.52
CA ALA A 14 -44.78 -20.93 28.57
C ALA A 14 -44.14 -19.70 27.92
N GLY A 15 -42.91 -19.30 28.23
CA GLY A 15 -41.68 -20.07 28.12
C GLY A 15 -40.81 -19.26 27.16
N LEU A 16 -39.84 -18.52 27.70
CA LEU A 16 -38.86 -17.74 26.95
C LEU A 16 -38.12 -18.60 25.93
N ALA A 17 -37.94 -18.08 24.71
CA ALA A 17 -36.64 -17.99 24.03
C ALA A 17 -36.82 -17.47 22.59
N THR A 18 -36.93 -16.16 22.41
CA THR A 18 -36.51 -15.56 21.13
C THR A 18 -34.99 -15.39 21.18
N VAL A 19 -34.31 -16.30 20.49
CA VAL A 19 -32.86 -16.27 20.24
C VAL A 19 -32.52 -14.96 19.54
N ALA A 20 -31.72 -14.12 20.18
CA ALA A 20 -31.06 -13.01 19.54
C ALA A 20 -30.00 -13.55 18.58
N VAL A 21 -30.32 -13.64 17.29
CA VAL A 21 -29.31 -13.82 16.24
C VAL A 21 -28.85 -12.42 15.83
N ALA A 22 -27.88 -11.89 16.58
CA ALA A 22 -27.10 -10.73 16.18
C ALA A 22 -25.64 -11.20 16.06
N ALA A 23 -25.35 -11.98 15.02
CA ALA A 23 -23.98 -12.36 14.69
C ALA A 23 -23.88 -12.47 13.17
N GLY A 24 -23.12 -11.55 12.56
CA GLY A 24 -22.68 -11.70 11.17
C GLY A 24 -22.85 -10.47 10.27
N ALA A 25 -22.35 -9.30 10.66
CA ALA A 25 -22.13 -8.21 9.72
C ALA A 25 -21.01 -7.26 10.20
N TYR A 26 -19.76 -7.74 10.22
CA TYR A 26 -18.60 -6.88 10.54
C TYR A 26 -17.43 -7.00 9.54
N VAL A 27 -17.60 -7.65 8.37
CA VAL A 27 -16.46 -7.90 7.46
C VAL A 27 -16.53 -7.15 6.11
N LEU A 28 -17.66 -6.53 5.73
CA LEU A 28 -17.78 -5.92 4.39
C LEU A 28 -17.26 -4.47 4.28
N VAL A 29 -17.00 -3.76 5.37
CA VAL A 29 -16.69 -2.31 5.32
C VAL A 29 -15.23 -2.00 4.96
N GLY A 30 -14.33 -2.99 5.01
CA GLY A 30 -12.88 -2.78 4.78
C GLY A 30 -12.37 -3.14 3.39
N GLN A 31 -13.10 -3.94 2.61
CA GLN A 31 -12.63 -4.40 1.30
C GLN A 31 -12.88 -3.36 0.20
N ASP A 32 -14.05 -2.72 0.22
CA ASP A 32 -14.44 -1.71 -0.76
C ASP A 32 -13.48 -0.51 -0.74
N THR A 33 -13.08 -0.05 0.44
CA THR A 33 -12.17 1.09 0.59
C THR A 33 -10.75 0.80 0.08
N SER A 34 -10.26 -0.43 0.25
CA SER A 34 -8.94 -0.84 -0.24
C SER A 34 -8.89 -0.97 -1.77
N ALA A 35 -9.95 -1.53 -2.38
CA ALA A 35 -10.02 -1.68 -3.82
C ALA A 35 -10.20 -0.32 -4.53
N GLU A 36 -11.03 0.57 -3.97
CA GLU A 36 -11.17 1.95 -4.43
C GLU A 36 -9.83 2.70 -4.36
N ARG A 37 -9.12 2.56 -3.24
CA ARG A 37 -7.79 3.14 -3.05
C ARG A 37 -6.79 2.64 -4.09
N GLN A 38 -6.72 1.33 -4.31
CA GLN A 38 -5.82 0.73 -5.31
C GLN A 38 -6.17 1.16 -6.73
N ALA A 39 -7.46 1.29 -7.06
CA ALA A 39 -7.89 1.79 -8.36
C ALA A 39 -7.48 3.24 -8.59
N GLU A 40 -7.58 4.10 -7.58
CA GLU A 40 -7.09 5.48 -7.62
C GLU A 40 -5.57 5.53 -7.80
N VAL A 41 -4.83 4.73 -7.02
CA VAL A 41 -3.37 4.61 -7.14
C VAL A 41 -2.98 4.16 -8.54
N ALA A 42 -3.64 3.14 -9.09
CA ALA A 42 -3.37 2.68 -10.45
C ALA A 42 -3.66 3.76 -11.51
N ALA A 43 -4.70 4.59 -11.31
CA ALA A 43 -5.01 5.69 -12.22
C ALA A 43 -3.95 6.81 -12.18
N ARG A 44 -3.46 7.18 -10.99
CA ARG A 44 -2.39 8.18 -10.82
C ARG A 44 -1.04 7.65 -11.28
N SER A 45 -0.75 6.39 -10.98
CA SER A 45 0.46 5.68 -11.38
C SER A 45 0.67 5.73 -12.90
N ARG A 46 -0.38 5.55 -13.71
CA ARG A 46 -0.29 5.67 -15.19
C ARG A 46 0.09 7.06 -15.70
N GLN A 47 0.04 8.10 -14.86
CA GLN A 47 0.45 9.46 -15.22
C GLN A 47 1.90 9.76 -14.84
N VAL A 48 2.47 8.98 -13.92
CA VAL A 48 3.79 9.21 -13.30
C VAL A 48 4.79 8.16 -13.76
N MET A 49 4.41 6.88 -13.72
CA MET A 49 5.22 5.77 -14.23
C MET A 49 4.98 5.60 -15.73
N PRO A 50 6.04 5.68 -16.56
CA PRO A 50 5.90 5.67 -18.01
C PRO A 50 5.75 4.26 -18.61
N PHE A 51 5.88 3.21 -17.80
CA PHE A 51 5.68 1.81 -18.18
C PHE A 51 4.28 1.30 -17.84
N ASP A 52 3.86 0.23 -18.49
CA ASP A 52 2.56 -0.41 -18.24
C ASP A 52 2.59 -1.22 -16.94
N LEU A 53 1.80 -0.80 -15.93
CA LEU A 53 1.70 -1.47 -14.62
C LEU A 53 1.15 -2.90 -14.70
N ASP A 54 0.30 -3.18 -15.67
CA ASP A 54 -0.28 -4.52 -15.84
C ASP A 54 0.75 -5.52 -16.41
N ARG A 55 1.98 -5.05 -16.69
CA ARG A 55 3.08 -5.82 -17.28
C ARG A 55 4.40 -5.62 -16.52
N THR A 56 4.32 -5.14 -15.29
CA THR A 56 5.45 -4.99 -14.38
C THR A 56 5.10 -5.46 -12.98
N THR A 57 6.15 -5.84 -12.25
CA THR A 57 6.06 -6.16 -10.83
C THR A 57 7.01 -5.26 -10.06
N HIS A 58 6.49 -4.59 -9.02
CA HIS A 58 7.30 -3.89 -8.03
C HIS A 58 7.57 -4.81 -6.85
N ARG A 59 8.83 -4.96 -6.46
CA ARG A 59 9.24 -5.79 -5.33
C ARG A 59 9.98 -4.95 -4.31
N PHE A 60 9.49 -4.97 -3.07
CA PHE A 60 10.06 -4.20 -1.97
C PHE A 60 10.59 -5.13 -0.88
N ALA A 61 11.91 -5.31 -0.84
CA ALA A 61 12.59 -6.17 0.11
C ALA A 61 13.17 -5.35 1.28
N LYS A 62 12.76 -5.66 2.51
CA LYS A 62 13.32 -5.02 3.71
C LYS A 62 14.65 -5.67 4.09
N GLY A 63 15.63 -4.85 4.46
CA GLY A 63 16.91 -5.29 5.00
C GLY A 63 17.15 -4.75 6.41
N ALA A 64 18.14 -5.31 7.12
CA ALA A 64 18.48 -4.88 8.48
C ALA A 64 18.96 -3.41 8.55
N THR A 65 19.53 -2.88 7.47
CA THR A 65 20.10 -1.53 7.38
C THR A 65 19.45 -0.70 6.27
N GLY A 66 18.21 -1.02 5.90
CA GLY A 66 17.49 -0.34 4.82
C GLY A 66 16.63 -1.29 4.00
N GLY A 67 16.77 -1.27 2.68
CA GLY A 67 15.92 -2.08 1.79
C GLY A 67 16.25 -1.94 0.31
N LEU A 68 15.59 -2.74 -0.51
CA LEU A 68 15.74 -2.80 -1.96
C LEU A 68 14.36 -2.68 -2.63
N GLN A 69 14.20 -1.68 -3.49
CA GLN A 69 13.12 -1.60 -4.46
C GLN A 69 13.60 -2.20 -5.77
N THR A 70 12.84 -3.11 -6.35
CA THR A 70 13.08 -3.66 -7.69
C THR A 70 11.83 -3.46 -8.52
N VAL A 71 11.98 -3.04 -9.77
CA VAL A 71 10.88 -3.03 -10.73
C VAL A 71 11.34 -3.84 -11.93
N SER A 72 10.56 -4.85 -12.29
CA SER A 72 10.87 -5.76 -13.40
C SER A 72 9.70 -5.82 -14.38
N SER A 73 10.02 -6.02 -15.65
CA SER A 73 9.02 -6.44 -16.62
C SER A 73 8.68 -7.91 -16.42
N ASP A 74 7.39 -8.25 -16.51
CA ASP A 74 6.95 -9.64 -16.37
C ASP A 74 7.35 -10.50 -17.58
N ASP A 75 7.59 -9.87 -18.73
CA ASP A 75 8.19 -10.48 -19.91
C ASP A 75 9.64 -9.99 -20.08
N PRO A 76 10.66 -10.83 -19.83
CA PRO A 76 12.06 -10.43 -19.95
C PRO A 76 12.48 -10.12 -21.40
N ALA A 77 11.63 -10.41 -22.40
CA ALA A 77 11.85 -10.02 -23.79
C ALA A 77 11.21 -8.67 -24.16
N ASP A 78 10.41 -8.04 -23.28
CA ASP A 78 9.83 -6.72 -23.55
C ASP A 78 10.84 -5.60 -23.31
N ALA A 79 11.72 -5.41 -24.30
CA ALA A 79 12.73 -4.37 -24.28
C ALA A 79 12.15 -2.97 -24.05
N ARG A 80 10.90 -2.70 -24.45
CA ARG A 80 10.27 -1.38 -24.25
C ARG A 80 9.96 -1.16 -22.78
N GLN A 81 9.32 -2.12 -22.11
CA GLN A 81 9.06 -2.04 -20.67
C GLN A 81 10.36 -1.93 -19.87
N ILE A 82 11.36 -2.75 -20.20
CA ILE A 82 12.66 -2.74 -19.54
C ILE A 82 13.33 -1.35 -19.65
N THR A 83 13.35 -0.74 -20.84
CA THR A 83 13.90 0.61 -21.03
C THR A 83 13.16 1.65 -20.19
N LEU A 84 11.81 1.65 -20.23
CA LEU A 84 11.00 2.63 -19.49
C LEU A 84 11.18 2.49 -17.97
N ILE A 85 11.30 1.25 -17.46
CA ILE A 85 11.60 0.98 -16.05
C ILE A 85 12.96 1.58 -15.67
N ARG A 86 14.00 1.32 -16.47
CA ARG A 86 15.36 1.80 -16.20
C ARG A 86 15.46 3.32 -16.22
N GLU A 87 14.83 3.95 -17.21
CA GLU A 87 14.76 5.42 -17.31
C GLU A 87 14.08 6.00 -16.06
N HIS A 88 12.91 5.47 -15.70
CA HIS A 88 12.17 5.95 -14.54
C HIS A 88 12.95 5.76 -13.22
N LEU A 89 13.52 4.58 -12.96
CA LEU A 89 14.27 4.32 -11.73
C LEU A 89 15.59 5.10 -11.66
N THR A 90 16.18 5.43 -12.82
CA THR A 90 17.33 6.34 -12.86
C THR A 90 16.93 7.72 -12.35
N GLU A 91 15.83 8.28 -12.85
CA GLU A 91 15.30 9.58 -12.41
C GLU A 91 14.89 9.57 -10.93
N GLU A 92 14.16 8.54 -10.49
CA GLU A 92 13.78 8.37 -9.09
C GLU A 92 15.00 8.36 -8.17
N SER A 93 16.03 7.57 -8.50
CA SER A 93 17.24 7.49 -7.66
C SER A 93 17.95 8.85 -7.51
N ALA A 94 17.99 9.65 -8.59
CA ALA A 94 18.59 10.98 -8.57
C ALA A 94 17.77 11.97 -7.72
N ARG A 95 16.44 11.90 -7.78
CA ARG A 95 15.54 12.73 -6.96
C ARG A 95 15.56 12.33 -5.50
N PHE A 96 15.48 11.04 -5.18
CA PHE A 96 15.51 10.53 -3.81
C PHE A 96 16.82 10.86 -3.09
N THR A 97 17.95 10.85 -3.80
CA THR A 97 19.24 11.32 -3.24
C THR A 97 19.17 12.78 -2.77
N GLN A 98 18.32 13.60 -3.39
CA GLN A 98 18.10 15.00 -3.05
C GLN A 98 16.89 15.23 -2.13
N GLY A 99 16.27 14.15 -1.62
CA GLY A 99 15.08 14.23 -0.77
C GLY A 99 13.81 14.60 -1.52
N ASP A 100 13.82 14.56 -2.85
CA ASP A 100 12.64 14.81 -3.66
C ASP A 100 11.88 13.50 -3.88
N TYR A 101 10.82 13.30 -3.08
CA TYR A 101 9.89 12.19 -3.21
C TYR A 101 8.55 12.64 -3.84
N GLY A 102 8.57 13.67 -4.68
CA GLY A 102 7.36 14.23 -5.31
C GLY A 102 6.56 13.23 -6.15
N ASP A 103 7.23 12.34 -6.88
CA ASP A 103 6.59 11.28 -7.66
C ASP A 103 5.77 10.33 -6.75
N PRO A 104 6.37 9.67 -5.73
CA PRO A 104 5.60 8.93 -4.74
C PRO A 104 4.47 9.74 -4.09
N ALA A 105 4.73 10.99 -3.70
CA ALA A 105 3.71 11.86 -3.08
C ALA A 105 2.52 12.12 -4.01
N SER A 106 2.75 12.26 -5.32
CA SER A 106 1.70 12.51 -6.32
C SER A 106 0.80 11.29 -6.55
N ILE A 107 1.36 10.09 -6.47
CA ILE A 107 0.61 8.83 -6.59
C ILE A 107 -0.11 8.53 -5.28
N HIS A 108 0.63 8.51 -4.18
CA HIS A 108 0.20 7.93 -2.92
C HIS A 108 -0.38 8.96 -1.95
N GLY A 109 -0.14 10.25 -2.17
CA GLY A 109 -0.44 11.33 -1.24
C GLY A 109 0.72 11.59 -0.29
N GLY A 110 0.91 12.86 0.09
CA GLY A 110 2.01 13.30 0.96
C GLY A 110 1.95 12.80 2.41
N GLU A 111 0.90 12.07 2.79
CA GLU A 111 0.75 11.44 4.11
C GLU A 111 1.15 9.95 4.11
N MET A 112 1.70 9.45 3.00
CA MET A 112 2.14 8.06 2.91
C MET A 112 3.10 7.73 4.06
N PRO A 113 2.90 6.61 4.79
CA PRO A 113 3.76 6.23 5.90
C PRO A 113 5.25 6.25 5.52
N GLY A 114 6.07 6.89 6.36
CA GLY A 114 7.52 7.00 6.16
C GLY A 114 7.99 8.11 5.20
N LEU A 115 7.13 8.59 4.30
CA LEU A 115 7.53 9.51 3.23
C LEU A 115 8.21 10.79 3.74
N ARG A 116 7.59 11.48 4.71
CA ARG A 116 8.15 12.71 5.30
C ARG A 116 9.48 12.50 6.02
N ASP A 117 9.64 11.35 6.67
CA ASP A 117 10.88 11.04 7.38
C ASP A 117 12.01 10.74 6.38
N LEU A 118 11.68 10.09 5.26
CA LEU A 118 12.62 9.85 4.16
C LEU A 118 13.02 11.16 3.47
N GLU A 119 12.07 12.05 3.17
CA GLU A 119 12.34 13.40 2.64
C GLU A 119 13.27 14.19 3.58
N ALA A 120 12.95 14.23 4.88
CA ALA A 120 13.73 15.00 5.86
C ALA A 120 15.10 14.39 6.17
N GLY A 121 15.27 13.07 5.99
CA GLY A 121 16.49 12.34 6.30
C GLY A 121 17.32 11.91 5.11
N HIS A 122 17.00 12.39 3.91
CA HIS A 122 17.56 11.91 2.65
C HIS A 122 19.10 11.94 2.60
N ASP A 123 19.72 12.94 3.22
CA ASP A 123 21.17 13.14 3.28
C ASP A 123 21.90 12.04 4.09
N ARG A 124 21.16 11.24 4.85
CA ARG A 124 21.64 10.11 5.66
C ARG A 124 21.27 8.74 5.05
N ILE A 125 20.73 8.72 3.84
CA ILE A 125 20.38 7.51 3.10
C ILE A 125 21.28 7.42 1.86
N ASP A 126 22.06 6.35 1.79
CA ASP A 126 22.81 5.99 0.59
C ASP A 126 21.85 5.32 -0.40
N VAL A 127 21.45 6.08 -1.42
CA VAL A 127 20.56 5.66 -2.51
C VAL A 127 21.41 5.28 -3.72
N ARG A 128 21.26 4.05 -4.21
CA ARG A 128 22.00 3.57 -5.39
C ARG A 128 21.13 2.83 -6.37
N TYR A 129 21.21 3.23 -7.63
CA TYR A 129 20.58 2.57 -8.78
C TYR A 129 21.46 1.45 -9.34
N THR A 130 20.84 0.37 -9.84
CA THR A 130 21.51 -0.69 -10.60
C THR A 130 20.54 -1.33 -11.60
N GLU A 131 20.99 -1.58 -12.82
CA GLU A 131 20.19 -2.33 -13.82
C GLU A 131 20.13 -3.83 -13.50
N THR A 132 18.99 -4.45 -13.80
CA THR A 132 18.82 -5.92 -13.84
C THR A 132 18.53 -6.37 -15.27
N ALA A 133 18.53 -7.68 -15.53
CA ALA A 133 18.27 -8.20 -16.88
C ALA A 133 16.88 -7.79 -17.42
N ASP A 134 15.90 -7.68 -16.53
CA ASP A 134 14.47 -7.46 -16.78
C ASP A 134 13.96 -6.10 -16.26
N GLY A 135 14.84 -5.21 -15.81
CA GLY A 135 14.44 -3.92 -15.27
C GLY A 135 15.58 -3.20 -14.54
N ALA A 136 15.30 -2.73 -13.32
CA ALA A 136 16.27 -2.09 -12.45
C ALA A 136 15.87 -2.18 -10.97
N GLN A 137 16.82 -1.80 -10.10
CA GLN A 137 16.64 -1.74 -8.66
C GLN A 137 17.25 -0.46 -8.07
N ILE A 138 16.69 -0.02 -6.94
CA ILE A 138 17.23 1.04 -6.09
C ILE A 138 17.46 0.48 -4.69
N SER A 139 18.72 0.49 -4.24
CA SER A 139 19.08 0.15 -2.87
C SER A 139 19.10 1.40 -2.00
N TYR A 140 18.53 1.29 -0.81
CA TYR A 140 18.52 2.32 0.22
C TYR A 140 19.25 1.80 1.44
N VAL A 141 20.34 2.44 1.85
CA VAL A 141 21.15 2.00 2.99
C VAL A 141 21.37 3.14 3.98
N THR A 142 21.15 2.86 5.26
CA THR A 142 21.41 3.83 6.33
C THR A 142 21.71 3.12 7.66
N SER A 143 22.50 3.77 8.52
CA SER A 143 22.73 3.33 9.89
C SER A 143 21.71 3.93 10.88
N ASP A 144 20.88 4.88 10.44
CA ASP A 144 19.86 5.48 11.30
C ASP A 144 18.64 4.54 11.42
N THR A 145 18.46 3.96 12.60
CA THR A 145 17.36 3.04 12.88
C THR A 145 15.96 3.64 12.72
N ALA A 146 15.80 4.97 12.84
CA ALA A 146 14.53 5.64 12.58
C ALA A 146 14.23 5.68 11.07
N LEU A 147 15.24 5.98 10.25
CA LEU A 147 15.10 5.98 8.79
C LEU A 147 14.91 4.57 8.22
N VAL A 148 15.52 3.54 8.82
CA VAL A 148 15.20 2.14 8.47
C VAL A 148 13.72 1.84 8.69
N LYS A 149 13.16 2.26 9.83
CA LYS A 149 11.73 2.07 10.12
C LYS A 149 10.84 2.86 9.15
N ALA A 150 11.21 4.10 8.82
CA ALA A 150 10.49 4.90 7.84
C ALA A 150 10.48 4.23 6.46
N LEU A 151 11.63 3.74 6.00
CA LEU A 151 11.74 3.01 4.74
C LEU A 151 10.87 1.75 4.72
N HIS A 152 10.86 0.99 5.82
CA HIS A 152 10.03 -0.21 5.93
C HIS A 152 8.54 0.10 5.92
N ALA A 153 8.12 1.18 6.58
CA ALA A 153 6.73 1.65 6.54
C ALA A 153 6.33 2.14 5.14
N TRP A 154 7.23 2.83 4.46
CA TRP A 154 7.03 3.28 3.09
C TRP A 154 6.89 2.09 2.12
N PHE A 155 7.73 1.07 2.26
CA PHE A 155 7.64 -0.17 1.47
C PHE A 155 6.32 -0.92 1.72
N ASP A 156 5.87 -1.02 2.97
CA ASP A 156 4.58 -1.65 3.27
C ASP A 156 3.40 -0.90 2.65
N ALA A 157 3.44 0.43 2.73
CA ALA A 157 2.42 1.28 2.13
C ALA A 157 2.39 1.13 0.60
N GLN A 158 3.56 1.09 -0.05
CA GLN A 158 3.70 0.88 -1.49
C GLN A 158 3.08 -0.46 -1.91
N VAL A 159 3.41 -1.56 -1.22
CA VAL A 159 2.84 -2.88 -1.51
C VAL A 159 1.32 -2.89 -1.34
N SER A 160 0.81 -2.26 -0.27
CA SER A 160 -0.64 -2.15 -0.05
C SER A 160 -1.35 -1.34 -1.14
N ASP A 161 -0.76 -0.22 -1.57
CA ASP A 161 -1.35 0.73 -2.51
C ASP A 161 -1.33 0.23 -3.96
N HIS A 162 -0.27 -0.48 -4.37
CA HIS A 162 -0.13 -1.02 -5.73
C HIS A 162 -0.84 -2.38 -5.91
N GLY A 163 -1.23 -3.04 -4.83
CA GLY A 163 -2.03 -4.26 -4.89
C GLY A 163 -1.34 -5.36 -5.70
N GLN A 164 -2.00 -5.86 -6.75
CA GLN A 164 -1.47 -6.94 -7.58
C GLN A 164 -0.18 -6.58 -8.35
N HIS A 165 0.18 -5.30 -8.46
CA HIS A 165 1.38 -4.82 -9.17
C HIS A 165 2.60 -4.72 -8.26
N ALA A 166 2.46 -5.06 -6.97
CA ALA A 166 3.54 -5.02 -6.01
C ALA A 166 3.54 -6.20 -5.02
N GLU A 167 4.74 -6.59 -4.59
CA GLU A 167 4.92 -7.66 -3.62
C GLU A 167 6.04 -7.36 -2.61
N HIS A 168 5.98 -8.06 -1.48
CA HIS A 168 7.06 -8.08 -0.51
C HIS A 168 8.21 -8.95 -0.98
N GLY A 169 9.41 -8.48 -0.63
CA GLY A 169 10.66 -9.12 -1.00
C GLY A 169 11.23 -10.17 -0.05
#